data_AF-A0A7X5UW74-F1
#
_entry.id   AF-A0A7X5UW74-F1
#
_cell.length_a   1.000
_cell.length_b   1.000
_cell.length_c   1.000
_cell.angle_alpha   90.00
_cell.angle_beta   90.00
_cell.angle_gamma   90.00
#
_symmetry.space_group_name_H-M   'P 1'
#
loop_
_entity.id
_entity.type
_entity.pdbx_description
1 polymer ?
#
loop_
_entity_poly.entity_id
_entity_poly.type
_entity_poly.pdbx_seq_one_letter_code
_entity_poly.pdbx_strand_id
1 'polypeptide(L)'
;MKACAIIPAFDMDATDPRTQAYIELASAMVVKTLRQGGDHFHFVVDWRDPDTAIGSVYSEGVAEPHVTQLADVDALTSRVAQSVNPNGCLGTTIRSIATCRAVTFGFDGQAFLCLRHEDDAPVSPDPSLVRVNEDYDYLTQTDYFDGWIRTAVNGS
;
A
#
# COMPACT_ATOMS: atom_id res chain seq x y z
N MET A 1 -6.91 -12.93 -9.81
CA MET A 1 -6.74 -11.86 -8.80
C MET A 1 -8.04 -11.10 -8.69
N LYS A 2 -8.31 -10.52 -7.52
CA LYS A 2 -9.41 -9.58 -7.30
C LYS A 2 -8.84 -8.30 -6.69
N ALA A 3 -9.51 -7.17 -6.94
CA ALA A 3 -9.13 -5.91 -6.32
C ALA A 3 -10.21 -5.42 -5.36
N CYS A 4 -9.75 -4.88 -4.24
CA CYS A 4 -10.59 -4.26 -3.23
C CYS A 4 -9.97 -2.91 -2.86
N ALA A 5 -10.77 -1.89 -2.60
CA ALA A 5 -10.32 -0.62 -2.08
C ALA A 5 -10.85 -0.43 -0.65
N ILE A 6 -9.96 -0.08 0.27
CA ILE A 6 -10.26 0.45 1.60
C ILE A 6 -10.23 1.98 1.46
N ILE A 7 -11.36 2.63 1.70
CA ILE A 7 -11.58 4.05 1.42
C ILE A 7 -12.12 4.73 2.69
N PRO A 8 -11.66 5.93 3.05
CA PRO A 8 -12.27 6.67 4.14
C PRO A 8 -13.73 7.00 3.83
N ALA A 9 -14.60 6.85 4.82
CA ALA A 9 -16.03 7.12 4.67
C ALA A 9 -16.38 8.62 4.74
N PHE A 10 -15.38 9.47 4.94
CA PHE A 10 -15.42 10.91 5.14
C PHE A 10 -14.15 11.54 4.56
N ASP A 11 -14.15 12.85 4.35
CA ASP A 11 -12.95 13.56 3.90
C ASP A 11 -11.97 13.69 5.08
N MET A 12 -10.78 13.10 4.92
CA MET A 12 -9.76 13.10 5.96
C MET A 12 -9.15 14.49 6.13
N ASP A 13 -9.06 14.94 7.37
CA ASP A 13 -8.43 16.21 7.75
C ASP A 13 -7.57 16.01 9.00
N ALA A 14 -6.41 16.67 9.09
CA ALA A 14 -5.46 16.51 10.19
C ALA A 14 -6.03 16.91 11.56
N THR A 15 -7.06 17.76 11.60
CA THR A 15 -7.71 18.23 12.82
C THR A 15 -8.92 17.39 13.21
N ASP A 16 -9.41 16.53 12.31
CA ASP A 16 -10.54 15.65 12.58
C ASP A 16 -10.08 14.40 13.35
N PRO A 17 -10.60 14.13 14.57
CA PRO A 17 -10.22 12.95 15.34
C PRO A 17 -10.56 11.62 14.64
N ARG A 18 -11.52 11.63 13.70
CA ARG A 18 -11.87 10.45 12.90
C ARG A 18 -10.73 10.04 11.97
N THR A 19 -9.88 10.98 11.54
CA THR A 19 -8.73 10.71 10.67
C THR A 19 -7.77 9.73 11.31
N GLN A 20 -7.41 9.95 12.58
CA GLN A 20 -6.50 9.04 13.30
C GLN A 20 -7.16 7.66 13.51
N ALA A 21 -8.44 7.63 13.88
CA ALA A 21 -9.19 6.38 14.03
C ALA A 21 -9.28 5.59 12.71
N TYR A 22 -9.46 6.29 11.58
CA TYR A 22 -9.41 5.68 10.25
C TYR A 22 -8.05 5.09 9.95
N ILE A 23 -6.95 5.85 10.17
CA ILE A 23 -5.59 5.39 9.88
C ILE A 23 -5.29 4.10 10.65
N GLU A 24 -5.60 4.07 11.94
CA GLU A 24 -5.41 2.88 12.78
C GLU A 24 -6.22 1.68 12.27
N LEU A 25 -7.50 1.90 11.95
CA LEU A 25 -8.39 0.85 11.52
C LEU A 25 -8.00 0.30 10.13
N ALA A 26 -7.81 1.18 9.15
CA ALA A 26 -7.41 0.81 7.79
C ALA A 26 -6.05 0.10 7.80
N SER A 27 -5.10 0.56 8.62
CA SER A 27 -3.80 -0.11 8.75
C SER A 27 -3.93 -1.53 9.29
N ALA A 28 -4.74 -1.72 10.34
CA ALA A 28 -5.00 -3.05 10.88
C ALA A 28 -5.68 -3.97 9.85
N MET A 29 -6.63 -3.45 9.07
CA MET A 29 -7.29 -4.18 7.99
C MET A 29 -6.31 -4.61 6.90
N VAL A 30 -5.42 -3.71 6.44
CA VAL A 30 -4.39 -4.00 5.45
C VAL A 30 -3.43 -5.07 5.96
N VAL A 31 -2.86 -4.90 7.17
CA VAL A 31 -1.91 -5.86 7.76
C VAL A 31 -2.54 -7.24 7.89
N LYS A 32 -3.77 -7.32 8.43
CA LYS A 32 -4.51 -8.59 8.54
C LYS A 32 -4.68 -9.27 7.18
N THR A 33 -5.00 -8.49 6.15
CA THR A 33 -5.23 -9.00 4.79
C THR A 33 -3.95 -9.53 4.17
N LEU A 34 -2.84 -8.80 4.31
CA LEU A 34 -1.53 -9.23 3.81
C LEU A 34 -1.06 -10.53 4.49
N ARG A 35 -1.37 -10.71 5.78
CA ARG A 35 -0.98 -11.85 6.62
C ARG A 35 -1.79 -13.14 6.45
N GLN A 36 -2.81 -13.21 5.59
CA GLN A 36 -3.66 -14.40 5.40
C GLN A 36 -2.90 -15.61 4.78
N GLY A 37 -1.78 -16.08 5.36
CA GLY A 37 -1.02 -17.23 4.86
C GLY A 37 0.47 -17.25 5.21
N GLY A 38 1.00 -16.28 5.97
CA GLY A 38 2.39 -16.28 6.42
C GLY A 38 2.91 -14.89 6.84
N ASP A 39 4.11 -14.87 7.44
CA ASP A 39 4.73 -13.68 8.05
C ASP A 39 5.95 -13.13 7.27
N HIS A 40 6.27 -13.69 6.11
CA HIS A 40 7.34 -13.17 5.26
C HIS A 40 6.81 -12.11 4.31
N PHE A 41 7.05 -10.85 4.65
CA PHE A 41 6.74 -9.72 3.78
C PHE A 41 8.02 -9.21 3.13
N HIS A 42 7.97 -9.14 1.81
CA HIS A 42 8.78 -8.18 1.10
C HIS A 42 7.96 -6.90 0.98
N PHE A 43 8.60 -5.75 1.04
CA PHE A 43 8.00 -4.46 0.72
C PHE A 43 8.79 -3.87 -0.44
N VAL A 44 8.08 -3.24 -1.37
CA VAL A 44 8.66 -2.58 -2.55
C VAL A 44 8.44 -1.09 -2.39
N VAL A 45 9.51 -0.31 -2.16
CA VAL A 45 9.44 1.14 -2.41
C VAL A 45 9.38 1.27 -3.93
N ASP A 46 8.26 1.72 -4.49
CA ASP A 46 8.07 1.74 -5.95
C ASP A 46 9.11 2.61 -6.65
N TRP A 47 9.43 3.78 -6.09
CA TRP A 47 10.34 4.73 -6.70
C TRP A 47 11.12 5.49 -5.61
N ARG A 48 12.42 5.20 -5.46
CA ARG A 48 13.34 6.10 -4.77
C ARG A 48 14.57 6.36 -5.64
N ASP A 49 15.10 7.56 -5.56
CA ASP A 49 16.40 7.86 -6.17
C ASP A 49 17.46 6.98 -5.48
N PRO A 50 18.33 6.30 -6.24
CA PRO A 50 19.45 5.55 -5.68
C PRO A 50 20.25 6.42 -4.69
N ASP A 51 20.64 5.84 -3.56
CA ASP A 51 21.41 6.50 -2.49
C ASP A 51 20.68 7.57 -1.66
N THR A 52 19.37 7.74 -1.83
CA THR A 52 18.59 8.68 -1.01
C THR A 52 18.00 8.04 0.24
N ALA A 53 17.80 8.87 1.28
CA ALA A 53 17.18 8.45 2.53
C ALA A 53 15.70 8.09 2.32
N ILE A 54 15.20 7.14 3.10
CA ILE A 54 13.79 6.75 3.11
C ILE A 54 12.94 7.98 3.48
N GLY A 55 11.95 8.29 2.63
CA GLY A 55 11.06 9.45 2.81
C GLY A 55 11.51 10.72 2.05
N SER A 56 12.54 10.63 1.22
CA SER A 56 12.88 11.68 0.26
C SER A 56 11.91 11.71 -0.93
N VAL A 57 11.75 12.87 -1.55
CA VAL A 57 11.03 13.03 -2.83
C VAL A 57 11.86 12.35 -3.91
N TYR A 58 11.24 11.47 -4.70
CA TYR A 58 11.88 10.77 -5.81
C TYR A 58 11.71 11.52 -7.13
N SER A 59 12.62 11.27 -8.06
CA SER A 59 12.55 11.71 -9.45
C SER A 59 12.19 10.51 -10.34
N GLU A 60 11.04 10.58 -11.01
CA GLU A 60 10.50 9.51 -11.86
C GLU A 60 11.50 8.99 -12.92
N GLY A 61 12.46 9.81 -13.34
CA GLY A 61 13.45 9.45 -14.37
C GLY A 61 14.65 8.61 -13.89
N VAL A 62 14.86 8.48 -12.58
CA VAL A 62 16.03 7.78 -12.01
C VAL A 62 15.69 6.81 -10.89
N ALA A 63 14.48 6.90 -10.35
CA ALA A 63 14.07 6.07 -9.25
C ALA A 63 13.92 4.60 -9.64
N GLU A 64 14.22 3.68 -8.72
CA GLU A 64 14.08 2.23 -8.95
C GLU A 64 13.29 1.54 -7.82
N PRO A 65 12.66 0.38 -8.10
CA PRO A 65 11.96 -0.37 -7.08
C PRO A 65 12.95 -1.04 -6.12
N HIS A 66 12.73 -0.89 -4.81
CA HIS A 66 13.57 -1.55 -3.80
C HIS A 66 12.82 -2.54 -2.94
N VAL A 67 13.31 -3.77 -2.94
CA VAL A 67 12.80 -4.85 -2.10
C VAL A 67 13.50 -4.80 -0.74
N THR A 68 12.73 -4.67 0.33
CA THR A 68 13.22 -4.84 1.70
C THR A 68 12.36 -5.87 2.42
N GLN A 69 13.00 -6.72 3.21
CA GLN A 69 12.29 -7.69 4.02
C GLN A 69 11.78 -7.04 5.31
N LEU A 70 10.50 -7.24 5.61
CA LEU A 70 9.89 -6.87 6.88
C LEU A 70 9.45 -8.15 7.58
N ALA A 71 10.31 -8.65 8.47
CA ALA A 71 10.00 -9.80 9.34
C ALA A 71 9.28 -9.37 10.64
N ASP A 72 9.29 -8.08 10.95
CA ASP A 72 8.70 -7.50 12.15
C ASP A 72 7.33 -6.87 11.85
N VAL A 73 6.32 -7.26 12.62
CA VAL A 73 4.94 -6.79 12.47
C VAL A 73 4.80 -5.33 12.87
N ASP A 74 5.60 -4.84 13.81
CA ASP A 74 5.55 -3.45 14.27
C ASP A 74 6.12 -2.54 13.17
N ALA A 75 7.22 -2.97 12.54
CA ALA A 75 7.77 -2.30 11.38
C ALA A 75 6.77 -2.27 10.20
N LEU A 76 6.09 -3.38 9.90
CA LEU A 76 5.06 -3.43 8.85
C LEU A 76 3.89 -2.50 9.18
N THR A 77 3.37 -2.55 10.40
CA THR A 77 2.23 -1.73 10.85
C THR A 77 2.57 -0.25 10.80
N SER A 78 3.76 0.13 11.27
CA SER A 78 4.26 1.51 11.20
C SER A 78 4.35 2.01 9.76
N ARG A 79 4.83 1.17 8.84
CA ARG A 79 4.91 1.52 7.41
C ARG A 79 3.55 1.68 6.76
N VAL A 80 2.62 0.76 7.01
CA VAL A 80 1.24 0.86 6.50
C VAL A 80 0.57 2.13 7.03
N ALA A 81 0.72 2.43 8.32
CA ALA A 81 0.13 3.64 8.92
C ALA A 81 0.68 4.93 8.32
N GLN A 82 1.97 4.97 7.99
CA GLN A 82 2.58 6.10 7.27
C GLN A 82 1.98 6.26 5.87
N SER A 83 1.83 5.17 5.13
CA SER A 83 1.29 5.21 3.77
C SER A 83 -0.21 5.53 3.69
N VAL A 84 -1.00 5.13 4.69
CA VAL A 84 -2.43 5.45 4.78
C VAL A 84 -2.66 6.89 5.21
N ASN A 85 -1.71 7.54 5.89
CA ASN A 85 -1.88 8.90 6.37
C ASN A 85 -1.59 9.94 5.27
N PRO A 86 -2.61 10.59 4.68
CA PRO A 86 -2.40 11.60 3.64
C PRO A 86 -1.66 12.84 4.16
N ASN A 87 -1.71 13.08 5.47
CA ASN A 87 -1.04 14.22 6.13
C ASN A 87 0.42 13.91 6.53
N GLY A 88 0.87 12.66 6.33
CA GLY A 88 2.19 12.20 6.76
C GLY A 88 3.34 12.63 5.86
N CYS A 89 3.06 13.24 4.70
CA CYS A 89 4.04 13.63 3.67
C CYS A 89 4.98 12.50 3.22
N LEU A 90 4.56 11.23 3.35
CA LEU A 90 5.36 10.04 3.04
C LEU A 90 4.53 9.07 2.20
N GLY A 91 4.56 9.23 0.88
CA GLY A 91 3.94 8.28 -0.05
C GLY A 91 4.85 7.07 -0.26
N THR A 92 4.47 5.88 0.24
CA THR A 92 5.16 4.62 -0.12
C THR A 92 4.16 3.53 -0.49
N THR A 93 4.36 2.86 -1.63
CA THR A 93 3.65 1.62 -2.00
C THR A 93 4.18 0.42 -1.19
N ILE A 94 3.36 -0.58 -0.87
CA ILE A 94 3.79 -1.79 -0.13
C ILE A 94 3.30 -3.06 -0.85
N ARG A 95 4.19 -3.76 -1.57
CA ARG A 95 3.84 -5.03 -2.26
C ARG A 95 4.43 -6.25 -1.56
N SER A 96 3.61 -7.24 -1.17
CA SER A 96 4.09 -8.54 -0.68
C SER A 96 4.38 -9.49 -1.84
N ILE A 97 5.67 -9.66 -2.15
CA ILE A 97 6.12 -10.55 -3.24
C ILE A 97 5.86 -12.04 -2.92
N ALA A 98 5.77 -12.42 -1.64
CA ALA A 98 5.70 -13.82 -1.22
C ALA A 98 4.30 -14.45 -1.33
N THR A 99 3.23 -13.65 -1.27
CA THR A 99 1.84 -14.16 -1.20
C THR A 99 0.99 -13.79 -2.41
N CYS A 100 1.60 -13.13 -3.42
CA CYS A 100 0.90 -12.46 -4.52
C CYS A 100 -0.15 -11.42 -4.07
N ARG A 101 -0.15 -11.04 -2.78
CA ARG A 101 -0.99 -9.95 -2.26
C ARG A 101 -0.21 -8.65 -2.31
N ALA A 102 -0.85 -7.59 -2.73
CA ALA A 102 -0.22 -6.28 -2.75
C ALA A 102 -1.18 -5.23 -2.21
N VAL A 103 -0.62 -4.15 -1.66
CA VAL A 103 -1.37 -2.95 -1.34
C VAL A 103 -0.68 -1.73 -1.95
N THR A 104 -1.44 -0.89 -2.62
CA THR A 104 -1.00 0.44 -3.04
C THR A 104 -1.83 1.49 -2.31
N PHE A 105 -1.30 2.69 -2.15
CA PHE A 105 -1.96 3.73 -1.37
C PHE A 105 -2.22 4.95 -2.25
N GLY A 106 -3.42 5.50 -2.15
CA GLY A 106 -3.81 6.73 -2.81
C GLY A 106 -3.46 7.95 -1.96
N PHE A 107 -3.37 9.12 -2.61
CA PHE A 107 -3.07 10.39 -1.94
C PHE A 107 -4.10 10.81 -0.89
N ASP A 108 -5.33 10.31 -0.98
CA ASP A 108 -6.44 10.65 -0.08
C ASP A 108 -6.63 9.61 1.04
N GLY A 109 -5.57 8.86 1.38
CA GLY A 109 -5.60 7.83 2.43
C GLY A 109 -6.29 6.52 2.04
N GLN A 110 -6.54 6.32 0.75
CA GLN A 110 -7.08 5.08 0.19
C GLN A 110 -6.03 3.98 0.19
N ALA A 111 -6.44 2.72 0.33
CA ALA A 111 -5.58 1.57 0.14
C ALA A 111 -6.21 0.58 -0.84
N PHE A 112 -5.53 0.30 -1.96
CA PHE A 112 -5.97 -0.63 -3.00
C PHE A 112 -5.26 -1.96 -2.82
N LEU A 113 -6.04 -2.99 -2.51
CA LEU A 113 -5.61 -4.34 -2.27
C LEU A 113 -5.75 -5.17 -3.54
N CYS A 114 -4.68 -5.84 -3.94
CA CYS A 114 -4.70 -6.93 -4.91
C CYS A 114 -4.64 -8.25 -4.15
N LEU A 115 -5.70 -9.06 -4.25
CA LEU A 115 -5.87 -10.31 -3.52
C LEU A 115 -5.98 -11.49 -4.49
N ARG A 116 -5.72 -12.70 -3.98
CA ARG A 116 -5.98 -13.92 -4.75
C ARG A 116 -7.48 -14.12 -4.89
N HIS A 117 -7.90 -14.91 -5.87
CA HIS A 117 -9.33 -15.10 -6.15
C HIS A 117 -10.04 -15.81 -4.98
N GLU A 118 -9.32 -16.71 -4.30
CA GLU A 118 -9.78 -17.50 -3.16
C GLU A 118 -9.72 -16.77 -1.81
N ASP A 119 -9.09 -15.60 -1.73
CA ASP A 119 -9.03 -14.84 -0.48
C ASP A 119 -10.38 -14.15 -0.22
N ASP A 120 -10.75 -13.97 1.04
CA ASP A 120 -11.93 -13.18 1.41
C ASP A 120 -11.63 -11.68 1.32
N ALA A 121 -12.62 -10.88 0.90
CA ALA A 121 -12.48 -9.43 0.94
C ALA A 121 -12.46 -8.95 2.41
N PRO A 122 -11.68 -7.91 2.76
CA PRO A 122 -11.73 -7.37 4.10
C PRO A 122 -13.11 -6.77 4.36
N VAL A 123 -13.65 -7.02 5.56
CA VAL A 123 -14.91 -6.43 6.00
C VAL A 123 -14.61 -5.30 6.96
N SER A 124 -15.17 -4.12 6.70
CA SER A 124 -15.06 -2.98 7.61
C SER A 124 -15.81 -3.28 8.92
N PRO A 125 -15.15 -3.22 10.09
CA PRO A 125 -15.83 -3.34 11.37
C PRO A 125 -16.55 -2.03 11.76
N ASP A 126 -16.23 -0.91 11.09
CA ASP A 126 -16.90 0.37 11.28
C ASP A 126 -17.14 1.07 9.92
N PRO A 127 -18.31 0.85 9.30
CA PRO A 127 -18.67 1.47 8.02
C PRO A 127 -18.78 2.99 8.06
N SER A 128 -18.85 3.60 9.26
CA SER A 128 -18.88 5.06 9.41
C SER A 128 -17.50 5.69 9.25
N LEU A 129 -16.43 4.88 9.39
CA LEU A 129 -15.04 5.29 9.20
C LEU A 129 -14.45 4.76 7.90
N VAL A 130 -14.72 3.48 7.57
CA VAL A 130 -14.08 2.80 6.44
C VAL A 130 -15.13 2.16 5.54
N ARG A 131 -15.06 2.46 4.25
CA ARG A 131 -15.81 1.76 3.19
C ARG A 131 -14.87 0.76 2.50
N VAL A 132 -15.41 -0.41 2.16
CA VAL A 132 -14.72 -1.38 1.33
C VAL A 132 -15.49 -1.57 0.04
N ASN A 133 -14.82 -1.35 -1.08
CA ASN A 133 -15.39 -1.55 -2.42
C ASN A 133 -14.63 -2.66 -3.13
N GLU A 134 -15.34 -3.64 -3.68
CA GLU A 134 -14.77 -4.62 -4.60
C GLU A 134 -15.00 -4.13 -6.02
N ASP A 135 -13.93 -3.79 -6.74
CA ASP A 135 -13.99 -3.37 -8.14
C ASP A 135 -12.76 -3.86 -8.88
N TYR A 136 -12.98 -4.63 -9.95
CA TYR A 136 -11.91 -5.20 -10.77
C TYR A 136 -11.21 -4.14 -11.61
N ASP A 137 -11.86 -3.00 -11.88
CA ASP A 137 -11.28 -1.92 -12.66
C ASP A 137 -10.09 -1.28 -11.95
N TYR A 138 -9.98 -1.40 -10.63
CA TYR A 138 -8.78 -0.96 -9.90
C TYR A 138 -7.51 -1.71 -10.30
N LEU A 139 -7.59 -2.91 -10.89
CA LEU A 139 -6.40 -3.60 -11.40
C LEU A 139 -5.86 -2.96 -12.68
N THR A 140 -6.69 -2.27 -13.45
CA THR A 140 -6.35 -1.71 -14.77
C THR A 140 -6.25 -0.20 -14.76
N GLN A 141 -6.91 0.48 -13.82
CA GLN A 141 -6.92 1.94 -13.72
C GLN A 141 -5.82 2.51 -12.82
N THR A 142 -5.09 1.66 -12.09
CA THR A 142 -3.94 2.11 -11.32
C THR A 142 -2.66 1.74 -12.06
N ASP A 143 -1.96 2.75 -12.59
CA ASP A 143 -0.64 2.63 -13.25
C ASP A 143 0.41 1.89 -12.38
N TYR A 144 0.14 1.82 -11.07
CA TYR A 144 0.99 1.16 -10.10
C TYR A 144 1.09 -0.37 -10.28
N PHE A 145 0.26 -1.06 -11.08
CA PHE A 145 0.45 -2.52 -11.30
C PHE A 145 1.32 -2.88 -12.51
N ASP A 146 1.75 -1.91 -13.31
CA ASP A 146 2.34 -2.18 -14.63
C ASP A 146 3.70 -2.89 -14.61
N GLY A 147 4.40 -2.88 -13.46
CA GLY A 147 5.68 -3.56 -13.33
C GLY A 147 6.78 -2.90 -14.18
N TRP A 148 7.87 -2.50 -13.54
CA TRP A 148 9.00 -1.96 -14.28
C TRP A 148 9.78 -3.07 -15.00
N ILE A 149 9.83 -3.01 -16.34
CA ILE A 149 10.73 -3.84 -17.14
C ILE A 149 12.02 -3.06 -17.36
N ARG A 150 13.10 -3.46 -16.69
CA ARG A 150 14.45 -2.95 -16.98
C ARG A 150 14.83 -3.40 -18.40
N THR A 151 14.90 -2.48 -19.35
CA THR A 151 15.67 -2.73 -20.58
C THR A 151 17.12 -2.95 -20.14
N ALA A 152 17.68 -4.11 -20.48
CA ALA A 152 19.08 -4.38 -20.21
C ALA A 152 19.93 -3.30 -20.89
N VAL A 153 20.60 -2.48 -20.09
CA VAL A 153 21.68 -1.63 -20.60
C VAL A 153 22.79 -2.59 -20.97
N ASN A 154 22.85 -2.96 -22.25
CA ASN A 154 24.02 -3.65 -22.79
C ASN A 154 25.21 -2.72 -22.53
N GLY A 155 26.16 -3.22 -21.72
CA GLY A 155 27.36 -2.48 -21.37
C GLY A 155 28.11 -2.04 -22.63
N SER A 156 28.52 -0.78 -22.62
CA SER A 156 29.54 -0.20 -23.50
C SER A 156 30.57 0.49 -22.63
#